data_AF-A0A9X0CZP4-F1
#
_entry.id   AF-A0A9X0CZP4-F1
#
_cell.length_a   1.000
_cell.length_b   1.000
_cell.length_c   1.000
_cell.angle_alpha   90.00
_cell.angle_beta   90.00
_cell.angle_gamma   90.00
#
_symmetry.space_group_name_H-M   'P 1'
#
loop_
_entity.id
_entity.type
_entity.pdbx_description
1 polymer ?
#
loop_
_entity_poly.entity_id
_entity_poly.type
_entity_poly.pdbx_seq_one_letter_code
_entity_poly.pdbx_strand_id
1 'polypeptide(L)'
;MAEGGGIDDVGWHTDLVLALSKQKDIDRLRELCRGRKIPAENRADVWKVCLNVVGKPDALSSWDGLLDLHEQEIIRDDCRKQATKLRLPEDEAEEVARDMEGIITFYCKSRNEKYHSTGG
;
A
#
# COMPACT_ATOMS: atom_id res chain seq x y z
N MET A 1 -9.21 27.85 13.50
CA MET A 1 -9.28 28.88 12.44
C MET A 1 -8.16 28.61 11.45
N ALA A 2 -8.53 28.17 10.24
CA ALA A 2 -7.82 28.32 8.97
C ALA A 2 -8.62 27.51 7.92
N GLU A 3 -9.78 28.04 7.52
CA GLU A 3 -10.46 27.58 6.32
C GLU A 3 -9.70 28.15 5.12
N GLY A 4 -8.72 27.38 4.66
CA GLY A 4 -7.88 27.70 3.51
C GLY A 4 -8.18 26.82 2.31
N GLY A 5 -9.43 26.41 2.11
CA GLY A 5 -9.85 25.70 0.89
C GLY A 5 -10.01 26.69 -0.26
N GLY A 6 -8.91 27.24 -0.73
CA GLY A 6 -8.87 28.18 -1.85
C GLY A 6 -9.12 27.46 -3.18
N ILE A 7 -9.55 28.22 -4.17
CA ILE A 7 -9.80 27.78 -5.56
C ILE A 7 -8.60 26.99 -6.15
N ASP A 8 -7.40 27.17 -5.59
CA ASP A 8 -6.17 26.45 -5.93
C ASP A 8 -6.17 24.96 -5.51
N ASP A 9 -6.87 24.58 -4.43
CA ASP A 9 -6.97 23.17 -4.02
C ASP A 9 -7.94 22.38 -4.90
N VAL A 10 -9.04 23.01 -5.34
CA VAL A 10 -10.01 22.40 -6.28
C VAL A 10 -9.38 22.25 -7.67
N GLY A 11 -8.63 23.27 -8.11
CA GLY A 11 -7.87 23.21 -9.37
C GLY A 11 -6.80 22.12 -9.34
N TRP A 12 -6.02 22.06 -8.26
CA TRP A 12 -4.99 21.03 -8.09
C TRP A 12 -5.56 19.61 -8.08
N HIS A 13 -6.65 19.37 -7.34
CA HIS A 13 -7.27 18.05 -7.30
C HIS A 13 -7.76 17.62 -8.69
N THR A 14 -8.36 18.55 -9.43
CA THR A 14 -8.77 18.31 -10.82
C THR A 14 -7.58 17.93 -11.70
N ASP A 15 -6.47 18.66 -11.60
CA ASP A 15 -5.23 18.36 -12.34
C ASP A 15 -4.64 17.00 -11.97
N LEU A 16 -4.69 16.61 -10.69
CA LEU A 16 -4.25 15.29 -10.22
C LEU A 16 -5.08 14.17 -10.83
N VAL A 17 -6.41 14.29 -10.80
CA VAL A 17 -7.33 13.30 -11.39
C VAL A 17 -7.13 13.21 -12.90
N LEU A 18 -6.93 14.34 -13.58
CA LEU A 18 -6.64 14.38 -15.01
C LEU A 18 -5.31 13.70 -15.36
N ALA A 19 -4.26 13.93 -14.58
CA ALA A 19 -2.98 13.27 -14.75
C ALA A 19 -3.11 11.75 -14.59
N LEU A 20 -3.78 11.28 -13.52
CA LEU A 20 -4.01 9.85 -13.29
C LEU A 20 -4.82 9.18 -14.41
N SER A 21 -5.75 9.92 -15.04
CA SER A 21 -6.65 9.40 -16.08
C SER A 21 -6.04 9.39 -17.48
N LYS A 22 -5.34 10.47 -17.88
CA LYS A 22 -4.92 10.70 -19.27
C LYS A 22 -3.45 10.36 -19.55
N GLN A 23 -2.56 10.66 -18.62
CA GLN A 23 -1.11 10.51 -18.79
C GLN A 23 -0.48 10.18 -17.44
N LYS A 24 -0.21 8.89 -17.23
CA LYS A 24 0.48 8.39 -16.02
C LYS A 24 1.98 8.70 -16.06
N ASP A 25 2.29 9.98 -16.23
CA ASP A 25 3.63 10.54 -16.20
C ASP A 25 4.04 10.76 -14.74
N ILE A 26 5.10 10.07 -14.33
CA ILE A 26 5.63 10.09 -12.98
C ILE A 26 6.18 11.48 -12.60
N ASP A 27 6.76 12.21 -13.54
CA ASP A 27 7.40 13.51 -13.26
C ASP A 27 6.35 14.59 -13.09
N ARG A 28 5.27 14.52 -13.90
CA ARG A 28 4.10 15.38 -13.71
C ARG A 28 3.39 15.11 -12.38
N LEU A 29 3.21 13.84 -12.01
CA LEU A 29 2.60 13.49 -10.72
C LEU A 29 3.45 13.93 -9.52
N ARG A 30 4.78 13.79 -9.61
CA ARG A 30 5.70 14.31 -8.58
C ARG A 30 5.59 15.81 -8.43
N GLU A 31 5.50 16.54 -9.55
CA GLU A 31 5.29 17.99 -9.53
C GLU A 31 3.96 18.38 -8.88
N LEU A 32 2.87 17.69 -9.25
CA LEU A 32 1.56 17.95 -8.67
C LEU A 32 1.54 17.63 -7.17
N CYS A 33 2.16 16.53 -6.73
CA CYS A 33 2.14 16.13 -5.33
C CYS A 33 3.05 16.96 -4.41
N ARG A 34 4.01 17.75 -4.94
CA ARG A 34 5.07 18.50 -4.21
C ARG A 34 4.68 18.97 -2.79
N GLY A 35 4.87 18.11 -1.78
CA GLY A 35 4.56 18.39 -0.37
C GLY A 35 3.07 18.48 0.00
N ARG A 36 2.15 18.35 -0.97
CA ARG A 36 0.71 18.33 -0.73
C ARG A 36 0.26 16.96 -0.22
N LYS A 37 -0.73 16.95 0.67
CA LYS A 37 -1.35 15.72 1.15
C LYS A 37 -2.22 15.12 0.05
N ILE A 38 -1.85 13.94 -0.44
CA ILE A 38 -2.61 13.23 -1.47
C ILE A 38 -3.97 12.78 -0.88
N PRO A 39 -5.11 13.00 -1.57
CA PRO A 39 -6.41 12.55 -1.13
C PRO A 39 -6.46 11.03 -1.00
N ALA A 40 -7.21 10.53 -0.01
CA ALA A 40 -7.21 9.11 0.32
C ALA A 40 -7.59 8.21 -0.87
N GLU A 41 -8.58 8.64 -1.65
CA GLU A 41 -9.08 7.95 -2.85
C GLU A 41 -8.05 7.87 -3.98
N ASN A 42 -7.13 8.83 -4.10
CA ASN A 42 -6.13 8.87 -5.17
C ASN A 42 -4.77 8.25 -4.76
N ARG A 43 -4.52 8.04 -3.46
CA ARG A 43 -3.21 7.54 -2.96
C ARG A 43 -2.78 6.25 -3.65
N ALA A 44 -3.69 5.29 -3.79
CA ALA A 44 -3.38 4.01 -4.40
C ALA A 44 -2.88 4.17 -5.84
N ASP A 45 -3.57 4.98 -6.65
CA ASP A 45 -3.18 5.19 -8.04
C ASP A 45 -1.88 5.98 -8.16
N VAL A 46 -1.70 7.03 -7.36
CA VAL A 46 -0.45 7.80 -7.33
C VAL A 46 0.72 6.89 -6.97
N TRP A 47 0.60 6.07 -5.92
CA TRP A 47 1.66 5.14 -5.52
C TRP A 47 1.95 4.10 -6.58
N LYS A 48 0.91 3.57 -7.25
CA LYS A 48 1.09 2.61 -8.36
C LYS A 48 1.91 3.22 -9.49
N VAL A 49 1.65 4.48 -9.87
CA VAL A 49 2.46 5.17 -10.89
C VAL A 49 3.88 5.42 -10.37
N CYS A 50 4.02 5.95 -9.16
CA CYS A 50 5.32 6.28 -8.58
C CYS A 50 6.25 5.08 -8.38
N LEU A 51 5.69 3.91 -8.04
CA LEU A 51 6.42 2.65 -7.88
C LEU A 51 6.59 1.89 -9.20
N ASN A 52 6.09 2.45 -10.31
CA ASN A 52 6.10 1.82 -11.63
C ASN A 52 5.52 0.40 -11.61
N VAL A 53 4.34 0.25 -11.00
CA VAL A 53 3.61 -1.04 -10.90
C VAL A 53 2.26 -1.02 -11.62
N VAL A 54 1.93 0.06 -12.33
CA VAL A 54 0.71 0.14 -13.15
C VAL A 54 0.71 -0.94 -14.22
N GLY A 55 -0.38 -1.71 -14.30
CA GLY A 55 -0.56 -2.73 -15.34
C GLY A 55 0.36 -3.94 -15.21
N LYS A 56 1.16 -4.02 -14.13
CA LYS A 56 1.90 -5.25 -13.83
C LYS A 56 0.91 -6.35 -13.43
N PRO A 57 1.18 -7.60 -13.83
CA PRO A 57 0.35 -8.73 -13.42
C PRO A 57 0.39 -8.88 -11.90
N ASP A 58 -0.68 -9.45 -11.35
CA ASP A 58 -0.71 -9.80 -9.94
C ASP A 58 0.35 -10.87 -9.65
N ALA A 59 1.35 -10.51 -8.83
CA ALA A 59 2.44 -11.41 -8.49
C ALA A 59 1.97 -12.62 -7.68
N LEU A 60 0.89 -12.47 -6.90
CA LEU A 60 0.32 -13.53 -6.08
C LEU A 60 -0.51 -14.52 -6.90
N SER A 61 -0.89 -14.18 -8.14
CA SER A 61 -1.70 -15.07 -8.99
C SER A 61 -1.03 -16.42 -9.30
N SER A 62 0.30 -16.48 -9.24
CA SER A 62 1.10 -17.69 -9.46
C SER A 62 1.52 -18.39 -8.17
N TRP A 63 1.17 -17.81 -7.01
CA TRP A 63 1.58 -18.32 -5.70
C TRP A 63 0.66 -19.45 -5.24
N ASP A 64 1.24 -20.49 -4.63
CA ASP A 64 0.55 -21.66 -4.10
C ASP A 64 -0.29 -21.37 -2.83
N GLY A 65 -0.13 -20.20 -2.22
CA GLY A 65 -0.81 -19.82 -0.99
C GLY A 65 -0.29 -20.55 0.26
N LEU A 66 0.80 -21.31 0.16
CA LEU A 66 1.33 -22.09 1.26
C LEU A 66 2.08 -21.19 2.26
N LEU A 67 1.64 -21.25 3.51
CA LEU A 67 2.21 -20.56 4.66
C LEU A 67 3.07 -21.53 5.48
N ASP A 68 4.25 -21.89 4.96
CA ASP A 68 5.08 -23.00 5.44
C ASP A 68 6.54 -22.61 5.71
N LEU A 69 6.81 -21.32 5.96
CA LEU A 69 8.14 -20.86 6.36
C LEU A 69 8.49 -21.34 7.77
N HIS A 70 9.79 -21.44 8.05
CA HIS A 70 10.27 -21.76 9.40
C HIS A 70 9.82 -20.69 10.42
N GLU A 71 9.84 -19.42 10.01
CA GLU A 71 9.46 -18.27 10.80
C GLU A 71 7.95 -17.94 10.75
N GLN A 72 7.11 -18.83 10.19
CA GLN A 72 5.70 -18.53 9.91
C GLN A 72 4.89 -18.13 11.15
N GLU A 73 5.10 -18.80 12.30
CA GLU A 73 4.44 -18.43 13.56
C GLU A 73 4.80 -17.00 13.97
N ILE A 74 6.07 -16.60 13.81
CA ILE A 74 6.54 -15.25 14.16
C ILE A 74 5.89 -14.22 13.22
N ILE A 75 5.83 -14.52 11.92
CA ILE A 75 5.17 -13.66 10.92
C ILE A 75 3.70 -13.46 11.30
N ARG A 76 2.98 -14.55 11.63
CA ARG A 76 1.56 -14.51 12.00
C ARG A 76 1.31 -13.65 13.23
N ASP A 77 2.08 -13.87 14.28
CA ASP A 77 1.95 -13.12 15.52
C ASP A 77 2.22 -11.63 15.31
N ASP A 78 3.24 -11.29 14.53
CA ASP A 78 3.56 -9.90 14.24
C ASP A 78 2.52 -9.24 13.34
N CYS A 79 1.96 -9.95 12.35
CA CYS A 79 0.86 -9.44 11.53
C CYS A 79 -0.39 -9.14 12.37
N ARG A 80 -0.77 -10.05 13.27
CA ARG A 80 -1.88 -9.83 14.22
C ARG A 80 -1.62 -8.63 15.14
N LYS A 81 -0.41 -8.50 15.69
CA LYS A 81 -0.02 -7.35 16.52
C LYS A 81 -0.04 -6.03 15.75
N GLN A 82 0.27 -6.02 14.45
CA GLN A 82 0.17 -4.79 13.65
C GLN A 82 -1.28 -4.47 13.29
N ALA A 83 -2.09 -5.48 12.94
CA ALA A 83 -3.49 -5.27 12.59
C ALA A 83 -4.31 -4.69 13.75
N THR A 84 -4.05 -5.12 14.99
CA THR A 84 -4.73 -4.55 16.18
C THR A 84 -4.50 -3.04 16.36
N LYS A 85 -3.42 -2.47 15.77
CA LYS A 85 -3.15 -1.03 15.82
C LYS A 85 -4.01 -0.23 14.84
N LEU A 86 -4.64 -0.87 13.86
CA LEU A 86 -5.42 -0.21 12.79
C LEU A 86 -6.81 0.25 13.26
N ARG A 87 -7.25 -0.16 14.47
CA ARG A 87 -8.56 0.19 15.05
C ARG A 87 -9.74 -0.16 14.16
N LEU A 88 -9.62 -1.26 13.40
CA LEU A 88 -10.68 -1.84 12.60
C LEU A 88 -11.56 -2.77 13.46
N PRO A 89 -12.78 -3.12 13.00
CA PRO A 89 -13.51 -4.28 13.52
C PRO A 89 -12.64 -5.54 13.56
N GLU A 90 -12.90 -6.45 14.49
CA GLU A 90 -12.06 -7.63 14.73
C GLU A 90 -11.94 -8.52 13.49
N ASP A 91 -13.05 -8.73 12.79
CA ASP A 91 -13.12 -9.47 11.53
C ASP A 91 -12.27 -8.83 10.43
N GLU A 92 -12.40 -7.51 10.22
CA GLU A 92 -11.59 -6.78 9.25
C GLU A 92 -10.10 -6.78 9.62
N ALA A 93 -9.77 -6.66 10.92
CA ALA A 93 -8.40 -6.71 11.39
C ALA A 93 -7.78 -8.10 11.18
N GLU A 94 -8.55 -9.18 11.37
CA GLU A 94 -8.10 -10.53 11.06
C GLU A 94 -7.85 -10.73 9.56
N GLU A 95 -8.73 -10.22 8.70
CA GLU A 95 -8.52 -10.28 7.24
C GLU A 95 -7.25 -9.55 6.82
N VAL A 96 -7.04 -8.32 7.32
CA VAL A 96 -5.81 -7.56 7.05
C VAL A 96 -4.58 -8.30 7.56
N ALA A 97 -4.64 -8.94 8.73
CA ALA A 97 -3.54 -9.73 9.25
C ALA A 97 -3.18 -10.93 8.35
N ARG A 98 -4.19 -11.60 7.78
CA ARG A 98 -4.00 -12.72 6.84
C ARG A 98 -3.39 -12.26 5.52
N ASP A 99 -3.85 -11.13 4.99
CA ASP A 99 -3.28 -10.53 3.77
C ASP A 99 -1.81 -10.13 4.00
N MET A 100 -1.50 -9.52 5.14
CA MET A 100 -0.13 -9.19 5.52
C MET A 100 0.76 -10.43 5.64
N GLU A 101 0.28 -11.48 6.31
CA GLU A 101 0.98 -12.76 6.47
C GLU A 101 1.30 -13.34 5.09
N GLY A 102 0.31 -13.38 4.18
CA GLY A 102 0.50 -13.91 2.84
C GLY A 102 1.50 -13.11 1.99
N ILE A 103 1.41 -11.77 2.01
CA ILE A 103 2.35 -10.89 1.28
C ILE A 103 3.78 -11.09 1.78
N ILE A 104 3.99 -11.14 3.10
CA ILE A 104 5.31 -11.33 3.71
C ILE A 104 5.87 -12.72 3.37
N THR A 105 5.06 -13.77 3.54
CA THR A 105 5.47 -15.14 3.21
C THR A 105 5.86 -15.26 1.73
N PHE A 106 5.04 -14.73 0.83
CA PHE A 106 5.33 -14.71 -0.60
C PHE A 106 6.64 -13.96 -0.92
N TYR A 107 6.86 -12.80 -0.29
CA TYR A 107 8.09 -12.03 -0.47
C TYR A 107 9.33 -12.82 -0.02
N CYS A 108 9.28 -13.42 1.17
CA CYS A 108 10.38 -14.23 1.71
C CYS A 108 10.69 -15.43 0.81
N LYS A 109 9.68 -16.16 0.34
CA LYS A 109 9.82 -17.26 -0.60
C LYS A 109 10.42 -16.82 -1.94
N SER A 110 9.84 -15.79 -2.55
CA SER A 110 10.25 -15.33 -3.89
C SER A 110 11.66 -14.74 -3.93
N ARG A 111 12.16 -14.21 -2.80
CA ARG A 111 13.49 -13.63 -2.68
C ARG A 111 14.51 -14.52 -1.98
N ASN A 112 14.08 -15.68 -1.46
CA ASN A 112 14.89 -16.53 -0.59
C ASN A 112 15.47 -15.74 0.61
N GLU A 113 14.66 -14.86 1.17
CA GLU A 113 14.99 -14.01 2.32
C GLU A 113 14.35 -14.56 3.58
N LYS A 114 15.03 -14.40 4.72
CA LYS A 114 14.49 -14.81 6.01
C LYS A 114 13.77 -13.64 6.67
N TYR A 115 12.62 -13.94 7.27
CA TYR A 115 11.93 -12.97 8.08
C TYR A 115 12.69 -12.72 9.39
N HIS A 116 12.82 -11.45 9.76
CA HIS A 116 13.35 -11.05 11.06
C HIS A 116 12.35 -10.13 11.73
N SER A 117 11.89 -10.53 12.91
CA SER A 117 11.08 -9.65 13.75
C SER A 117 11.99 -8.52 14.24
N THR A 118 11.74 -7.29 13.79
CA THR A 118 12.17 -6.11 14.51
C THR A 118 11.29 -6.01 15.74
N GLY A 119 11.78 -6.54 16.86
CA GLY A 119 11.14 -6.37 18.17
C GLY A 119 10.75 -4.90 18.36
N GLY A 120 9.47 -4.66 18.64
CA GLY A 120 8.98 -3.34 19.04
C GLY A 120 9.47 -2.96 20.43
#